data_AF-A0AA97KCB9-F1
#
_entry.id   AF-A0AA97KCB9-F1
#
_cell.length_a   1.000
_cell.length_b   1.000
_cell.length_c   1.000
_cell.angle_alpha   90.00
_cell.angle_beta   90.00
_cell.angle_gamma   90.00
#
_symmetry.space_group_name_H-M   'P 1'
#
loop_
_entity.id
_entity.type
_entity.pdbx_description
1 polymer ?
#
loop_
_entity_poly.entity_id
_entity_poly.type
_entity_poly.pdbx_seq_one_letter_code
_entity_poly.pdbx_strand_id
1 'polypeptide(L)'
;MAELGGEAESAELQRLVAAEEQRARFTAQVHNFMEVCWDKCVEKTGSKLDSRTEACLGNCVNRFIDTTLSITNRFAQIVQKGGH
;
A
#
# COMPACT_ATOMS: atom_id res chain seq x y z
N MET A 1 18.65 32.51 22.70
CA MET A 1 18.63 32.31 21.24
C MET A 1 18.95 30.87 20.79
N ALA A 2 19.34 29.95 21.69
CA ALA A 2 19.56 28.54 21.33
C ALA A 2 18.29 27.66 21.32
N GLU A 3 17.19 28.10 21.95
CA GLU A 3 15.98 27.26 22.09
C GLU A 3 15.05 27.32 20.87
N LEU A 4 15.06 28.43 20.11
CA LEU A 4 14.26 28.55 18.87
C LEU A 4 14.77 27.65 17.73
N GLY A 5 16.04 27.20 17.79
CA GLY A 5 16.62 26.27 16.81
C GLY A 5 16.17 24.82 17.02
N GLY A 6 16.02 24.38 18.28
CA GLY A 6 15.67 23.00 18.60
C GLY A 6 14.21 22.66 18.28
N GLU A 7 13.27 23.58 18.51
CA GLU A 7 11.86 23.35 18.20
C GLU A 7 11.61 23.28 16.69
N ALA A 8 12.21 24.20 15.91
CA ALA A 8 12.11 24.20 14.45
C ALA A 8 12.77 22.98 13.82
N GLU A 9 13.94 22.55 14.32
CA GLU A 9 14.63 21.33 13.89
C GLU A 9 13.82 20.07 14.23
N SER A 10 13.19 20.02 15.42
CA SER A 10 12.33 18.89 15.82
C SER A 10 11.07 18.78 14.96
N ALA A 11 10.46 19.92 14.60
CA ALA A 11 9.28 19.95 13.73
C ALA A 11 9.61 19.49 12.31
N GLU A 12 10.77 19.87 11.79
CA GLU A 12 11.24 19.40 10.48
C GLU A 12 11.56 17.90 10.50
N LEU A 13 12.23 17.42 11.55
CA LEU A 13 12.49 15.99 11.72
C LEU A 13 11.19 15.19 11.76
N GLN A 14 10.17 15.65 12.49
CA GLN A 14 8.87 15.00 12.54
C GLN A 14 8.20 14.93 11.16
N ARG A 15 8.31 15.99 10.35
CA ARG A 15 7.79 15.99 8.97
C ARG A 15 8.52 14.97 8.09
N LEU A 16 9.84 14.91 8.18
CA LEU A 16 10.64 13.94 7.43
C LEU A 16 10.32 12.51 7.84
N VAL A 17 10.21 12.24 9.15
CA VAL A 17 9.82 10.92 9.66
C VAL A 17 8.43 10.52 9.16
N ALA A 18 7.46 11.44 9.19
CA ALA A 18 6.11 11.15 8.68
C ALA A 18 6.13 10.84 7.16
N ALA A 19 6.93 11.56 6.38
CA ALA A 19 7.06 11.31 4.94
C ALA A 19 7.70 9.94 4.65
N GLU A 20 8.79 9.59 5.35
CA GLU A 20 9.43 8.28 5.20
C GLU A 20 8.54 7.14 5.71
N GLU A 21 7.72 7.37 6.74
CA GLU A 21 6.75 6.39 7.20
C GLU A 21 5.68 6.10 6.13
N GLN A 22 5.15 7.14 5.47
CA GLN A 22 4.22 6.94 4.35
C GLN A 22 4.86 6.15 3.22
N ARG A 23 6.12 6.47 2.89
CA ARG A 23 6.87 5.76 1.86
C ARG A 23 7.10 4.30 2.23
N ALA A 24 7.50 4.01 3.48
CA ALA A 24 7.69 2.65 3.97
C ALA A 24 6.39 1.84 3.93
N ARG A 25 5.26 2.44 4.33
CA ARG A 25 3.93 1.81 4.23
C ARG A 25 3.52 1.50 2.80
N PHE A 26 3.81 2.40 1.86
CA PHE A 26 3.57 2.17 0.44
C PHE A 26 4.44 1.03 -0.10
N THR A 27 5.75 1.05 0.21
CA THR A 27 6.69 -0.01 -0.19
C THR A 27 6.25 -1.36 0.35
N ALA A 28 5.79 -1.45 1.61
CA ALA A 28 5.25 -2.67 2.18
C ALA A 28 4.01 -3.19 1.42
N GLN A 29 3.11 -2.31 0.99
CA GLN A 29 1.96 -2.69 0.16
C GLN A 29 2.40 -3.22 -1.22
N VAL A 30 3.39 -2.58 -1.85
CA VAL A 30 3.97 -3.06 -3.11
C VAL A 30 4.57 -4.46 -2.94
N HIS A 31 5.30 -4.72 -1.86
CA HIS A 31 5.83 -6.05 -1.57
C HIS A 31 4.72 -7.09 -1.38
N ASN A 32 3.67 -6.75 -0.64
CA ASN A 32 2.51 -7.63 -0.49
C ASN A 32 1.82 -7.93 -1.84
N PHE A 33 1.69 -6.94 -2.72
CA PHE A 33 1.15 -7.18 -4.07
C PHE A 33 2.06 -8.07 -4.90
N MET A 34 3.38 -7.88 -4.81
CA MET A 34 4.33 -8.75 -5.50
C MET A 34 4.17 -10.20 -5.02
N GLU A 35 4.13 -10.47 -3.72
CA GLU A 35 3.94 -11.83 -3.19
C GLU A 35 2.61 -12.44 -3.66
N VAL A 36 1.49 -11.76 -3.40
CA VAL A 36 0.15 -12.29 -3.70
C VAL A 36 -0.07 -12.50 -5.19
N CYS A 37 0.36 -11.55 -6.03
CA CYS A 37 0.13 -11.62 -7.47
C CYS A 37 1.15 -12.52 -8.17
N TRP A 38 2.35 -12.67 -7.62
CA TRP A 38 3.32 -13.63 -8.14
C TRP A 38 2.76 -15.06 -8.07
N ASP A 39 2.31 -15.48 -6.89
CA ASP A 39 1.75 -16.81 -6.68
C ASP A 39 0.51 -17.11 -7.54
N LYS A 40 -0.23 -16.05 -7.92
CA LYS A 40 -1.46 -16.18 -8.72
C LYS A 40 -1.23 -16.17 -10.24
N CYS A 41 -0.23 -15.43 -10.70
CA CYS A 41 -0.08 -15.12 -12.12
C CYS A 41 1.17 -15.72 -12.76
N VAL A 42 2.21 -16.04 -11.97
CA VAL A 42 3.51 -16.48 -12.51
C VAL A 42 3.69 -17.98 -12.29
N GLU A 43 3.38 -18.76 -13.32
CA GLU A 43 3.56 -20.23 -13.27
C GLU A 43 4.97 -20.68 -13.65
N LYS A 44 5.61 -19.96 -14.59
CA LYS A 44 6.94 -20.29 -15.12
C LYS A 44 7.77 -19.02 -15.22
N THR A 45 9.06 -19.14 -14.89
CA THR A 45 10.01 -18.06 -15.05
C THR A 45 10.68 -18.14 -16.42
N GLY A 46 10.94 -16.98 -17.02
CA GLY A 46 11.61 -16.84 -18.31
C GLY A 46 12.41 -15.55 -18.35
N SER A 47 13.08 -15.28 -19.47
CA SER A 47 13.86 -14.04 -19.64
C SER A 47 12.98 -12.79 -19.75
N LYS A 48 11.68 -12.96 -20.02
CA LYS A 48 10.65 -11.90 -20.11
C LYS A 48 9.31 -12.48 -19.67
N LEU A 49 8.42 -11.60 -19.21
CA LEU A 49 7.03 -11.96 -19.00
C LEU A 49 6.32 -12.06 -20.35
N ASP A 50 5.45 -13.06 -20.50
CA ASP A 50 4.55 -13.10 -21.65
C ASP A 50 3.35 -12.17 -21.42
N SER A 51 2.67 -11.81 -22.51
CA SER A 51 1.55 -10.85 -22.47
C SER A 51 0.39 -11.30 -21.57
N ARG A 52 0.20 -12.61 -21.40
CA ARG A 52 -0.82 -13.16 -20.51
C ARG A 52 -0.44 -12.91 -19.05
N THR A 53 0.82 -13.13 -18.71
CA THR A 53 1.36 -12.92 -17.36
C THR A 53 1.35 -11.43 -17.01
N GLU A 54 1.78 -10.56 -17.92
CA GLU A 54 1.71 -9.10 -17.73
C GLU A 54 0.27 -8.62 -17.49
N ALA A 55 -0.68 -9.06 -18.32
CA ALA A 55 -2.09 -8.74 -18.15
C ALA A 55 -2.66 -9.29 -16.83
N CYS A 56 -2.27 -10.51 -16.43
CA CYS A 56 -2.70 -11.10 -15.17
C CYS A 56 -2.21 -10.26 -13.98
N LEU A 57 -0.93 -9.90 -13.94
CA LEU A 57 -0.34 -9.10 -12.85
C LEU A 57 -1.05 -7.75 -12.70
N GLY A 58 -1.26 -7.03 -13.80
CA GLY A 58 -2.00 -5.76 -13.78
C GLY A 58 -3.44 -5.92 -13.27
N ASN A 59 -4.14 -6.94 -13.73
CA ASN A 59 -5.50 -7.24 -13.26
C ASN A 59 -5.53 -7.68 -11.79
N CYS A 60 -4.54 -8.44 -11.34
CA CYS A 60 -4.43 -8.92 -9.97
C CYS A 60 -4.32 -7.75 -8.99
N VAL A 61 -3.42 -6.81 -9.24
CA VAL A 61 -3.23 -5.62 -8.39
C VAL A 61 -4.52 -4.78 -8.36
N ASN A 62 -5.11 -4.47 -9.52
CA ASN A 62 -6.35 -3.70 -9.59
C ASN A 62 -7.48 -4.38 -8.80
N ARG A 63 -7.70 -5.69 -9.02
CA ARG A 63 -8.73 -6.44 -8.30
C ARG A 63 -8.49 -6.53 -6.81
N PHE A 64 -7.24 -6.64 -6.37
CA PHE A 64 -6.90 -6.64 -4.95
C PHE A 64 -7.29 -5.31 -4.29
N ILE A 65 -6.94 -4.19 -4.93
CA ILE A 65 -7.28 -2.84 -4.44
C ILE A 65 -8.80 -2.66 -4.41
N ASP A 66 -9.48 -2.95 -5.52
CA ASP A 66 -10.95 -2.82 -5.62
C ASP A 66 -11.68 -3.63 -4.56
N THR A 67 -11.25 -4.88 -4.36
CA THR A 67 -11.87 -5.78 -3.38
C THR A 67 -11.61 -5.30 -1.96
N THR A 68 -10.38 -4.88 -1.66
CA THR A 68 -10.00 -4.35 -0.34
C THR A 68 -10.82 -3.10 0.01
N LEU A 69 -10.96 -2.17 -0.92
CA LEU A 69 -11.77 -0.97 -0.74
C LEU A 69 -13.25 -1.32 -0.56
N SER A 70 -13.79 -2.22 -1.38
CA SER A 70 -15.18 -2.67 -1.27
C SER A 70 -15.50 -3.28 0.09
N ILE A 71 -14.65 -4.20 0.57
CA ILE A 71 -14.79 -4.84 1.89
C ILE A 71 -14.67 -3.79 3.01
N THR A 72 -13.66 -2.93 2.95
CA THR A 72 -13.41 -1.90 3.97
C THR A 72 -14.58 -0.92 4.07
N ASN A 73 -15.08 -0.44 2.93
CA ASN A 73 -16.23 0.46 2.87
C ASN A 73 -17.49 -0.20 3.42
N ARG A 74 -17.74 -1.46 3.07
CA ARG A 74 -18.88 -2.22 3.60
C ARG A 74 -18.77 -2.40 5.11
N PHE A 75 -17.60 -2.74 5.61
CA PHE A 75 -17.36 -2.90 7.04
C PHE A 75 -17.58 -1.59 7.80
N ALA A 76 -17.04 -0.47 7.29
CA ALA A 76 -17.26 0.85 7.87
C ALA A 76 -18.75 1.22 7.95
N GLN A 77 -19.53 0.93 6.91
CA GLN A 77 -20.98 1.15 6.90
C GLN A 77 -21.71 0.29 7.95
N ILE A 78 -21.28 -0.95 8.17
CA ILE A 78 -21.88 -1.83 9.18
C ILE A 78 -21.59 -1.29 10.58
N VAL A 79 -20.33 -0.92 10.87
CA VAL A 79 -19.92 -0.37 12.18
C VAL A 79 -20.68 0.90 12.51
N GLN A 80 -20.86 1.81 11.55
CA GLN A 80 -21.63 3.04 11.75
C GLN A 80 -23.12 2.79 12.06
N LYS A 81 -23.71 1.73 11.50
CA LYS A 81 -25.14 1.40 11.69
C LYS A 81 -25.41 0.56 12.95
N GLY A 82 -24.43 -0.22 13.41
CA GLY A 82 -24.56 -1.07 14.60
C GLY A 82 -24.27 -0.38 15.93
N GLY A 83 -23.92 0.91 15.92
CA GLY A 83 -23.65 1.71 17.11
C GLY A 83 -24.88 2.41 17.72
N HIS A 84 -26.08 1.85 17.54
CA HIS A 84 -27.33 2.29 18.18
C HIS A 84 -27.95 1.14 18.96
#